data_AF-A0A257M781-F1
#
_entry.id   AF-A0A257M781-F1
#
_cell.length_a   1.000
_cell.length_b   1.000
_cell.length_c   1.000
_cell.angle_alpha   90.00
_cell.angle_beta   90.00
_cell.angle_gamma   90.00
#
_symmetry.space_group_name_H-M   'P 1'
#
loop_
_entity.id
_entity.type
_entity.pdbx_description
1 polymer ?
#
loop_
_entity_poly.entity_id
_entity_poly.type
_entity_poly.pdbx_seq_one_letter_code
_entity_poly.pdbx_strand_id
1 'polypeptide(L)'
;MFRRLVAGLMLIAALPAHGQISQLLPKPDAAATQEETAAQVRERLQGWLKEAREEFARLDDPTAESKLPEGIGPTEFAERRRDVQQTIISVERQLKSLTTVAEAAESAKKAAAMLESWKGFVEGPPYSVLWIDDLRNQRDVATERHATSASTLKLFEDRLNESAEEAKGADEAYRLASGVSARNPGAADAAWRMDAARLRSRSISARIGVFTLLAAQQRELLAEAGSRLAFVAKQLAQIESRAFLSDDDLTQVRKSTAIRQAALTKEGEELRKRYNAALSSRRKLESQSTDE
;
A
#
# COMPACT_ATOMS: atom_id res chain seq x y z
N MET A 1 -0.23 27.27 22.24
CA MET A 1 0.54 26.32 23.06
C MET A 1 0.37 24.90 22.48
N PHE A 2 0.73 24.67 21.21
CA PHE A 2 0.75 23.34 20.59
C PHE A 2 2.12 23.12 19.95
N ARG A 3 2.92 22.31 20.64
CA ARG A 3 4.29 21.93 20.31
C ARG A 3 4.27 20.83 19.25
N ARG A 4 5.13 20.99 18.24
CA ARG A 4 5.91 19.96 17.54
C ARG A 4 5.16 18.68 17.13
N LEU A 5 4.70 18.63 15.89
CA LEU A 5 4.52 17.40 15.12
C LEU A 5 5.54 17.40 13.98
N VAL A 6 6.80 17.15 14.36
CA VAL A 6 7.75 16.54 13.44
C VAL A 6 7.32 15.09 13.40
N ALA A 7 6.57 14.69 12.37
CA ALA A 7 6.23 13.30 12.14
C ALA A 7 7.52 12.60 11.70
N GLY A 8 8.31 12.18 12.69
CA GLY A 8 9.35 11.20 12.52
C GLY A 8 8.69 9.95 11.96
N LEU A 9 9.16 9.54 10.78
CA LEU A 9 8.84 8.27 10.19
C LEU A 9 9.43 7.20 11.13
N MET A 10 8.70 6.84 12.19
CA MET A 10 9.03 5.69 13.02
C MET A 10 8.79 4.44 12.18
N LEU A 11 9.74 4.13 11.31
CA LEU A 11 9.91 2.77 10.83
C LEU A 11 10.26 1.94 12.05
N ILE A 12 9.31 1.11 12.48
CA ILE A 12 9.59 0.00 13.38
C ILE A 12 10.73 -0.77 12.74
N ALA A 13 11.90 -0.72 13.38
CA ALA A 13 13.09 -1.40 12.96
C ALA A 13 12.78 -2.90 12.83
N ALA A 14 12.80 -3.41 11.60
CA ALA A 14 13.00 -4.84 11.39
C ALA A 14 14.46 -5.12 11.80
N LEU A 15 14.62 -5.47 13.09
CA LEU A 15 15.88 -5.74 13.76
C LEU A 15 16.73 -6.75 12.97
N PRO A 16 18.06 -6.57 12.91
CA PRO A 16 18.94 -7.61 12.40
C PRO A 16 18.95 -8.78 13.40
N ALA A 17 18.65 -9.97 12.90
CA ALA A 17 19.22 -11.26 13.32
C ALA A 17 19.29 -11.54 14.85
N HIS A 18 18.27 -12.27 15.32
CA HIS A 18 18.26 -13.20 16.46
C HIS A 18 18.43 -12.59 17.87
N GLY A 19 17.30 -12.26 18.52
CA GLY A 19 17.30 -12.19 19.99
C GLY A 19 16.19 -11.42 20.70
N GLN A 20 15.34 -10.62 20.04
CA GLN A 20 14.48 -9.66 20.77
C GLN A 20 13.05 -9.46 20.24
N ILE A 21 12.39 -10.51 19.74
CA ILE A 21 10.94 -10.43 19.47
C ILE A 21 10.11 -10.54 20.77
N SER A 22 10.75 -10.81 21.92
CA SER A 22 10.14 -10.66 23.25
C SER A 22 9.88 -9.20 23.68
N GLN A 23 10.21 -8.20 22.86
CA GLN A 23 9.92 -6.78 23.14
C GLN A 23 8.63 -6.24 22.46
N LEU A 24 7.83 -7.10 21.81
CA LEU A 24 6.55 -6.68 21.21
C LEU A 24 5.37 -6.61 22.19
N LEU A 25 5.63 -6.66 23.50
CA LEU A 25 4.68 -6.26 24.54
C LEU A 25 5.31 -5.11 25.35
N PRO A 26 4.60 -4.01 25.59
CA PRO A 26 5.18 -2.83 26.21
C PRO A 26 5.56 -3.15 27.65
N LYS A 27 6.86 -3.13 27.95
CA LYS A 27 7.37 -2.90 29.29
C LYS A 27 8.25 -1.65 29.21
N PRO A 28 7.99 -0.62 30.04
CA PRO A 28 8.78 0.59 30.01
C PRO A 28 10.07 0.29 30.74
N ASP A 29 11.17 0.11 30.01
CA ASP A 29 12.47 0.62 30.42
C ASP A 29 13.47 0.58 29.25
N ALA A 30 14.23 1.65 29.16
CA ALA A 30 14.88 2.16 27.96
C ALA A 30 16.12 1.36 27.53
N ALA A 31 16.16 1.00 26.26
CA ALA A 31 17.38 1.00 25.46
C ALA A 31 17.06 1.80 24.18
N ALA A 32 17.76 2.92 23.99
CA ALA A 32 17.56 3.78 22.83
C ALA A 32 17.91 3.01 21.55
N THR A 33 16.89 2.52 20.85
CA THR A 33 17.02 2.06 19.47
C THR A 33 17.41 3.29 18.65
N GLN A 34 18.63 3.34 18.11
CA GLN A 34 19.01 4.40 17.17
C GLN A 34 18.04 4.37 15.99
N GLU A 35 17.34 5.49 15.77
CA GLU A 35 16.46 5.64 14.61
C GLU A 35 17.31 5.60 13.33
N GLU A 36 17.13 4.57 12.51
CA GLU A 36 17.77 4.50 11.18
C GLU A 36 17.20 5.62 10.29
N THR A 37 18.08 6.35 9.60
CA THR A 37 17.67 7.27 8.54
C THR A 37 17.08 6.52 7.35
N ALA A 38 16.24 7.18 6.54
CA ALA A 38 15.65 6.57 5.34
C ALA A 38 16.72 6.05 4.34
N ALA A 39 17.90 6.67 4.30
CA ALA A 39 19.02 6.21 3.48
C ALA A 39 19.61 4.90 4.02
N GLN A 40 19.80 4.79 5.34
CA GLN A 40 20.30 3.57 6.00
C GLN A 40 19.31 2.41 5.86
N VAL A 41 18.01 2.66 6.01
CA VAL A 41 16.97 1.65 5.76
C VAL A 41 17.05 1.13 4.33
N ARG A 42 17.17 2.03 3.35
CA ARG A 42 17.26 1.66 1.93
C ARG A 42 18.51 0.81 1.66
N GLU A 43 19.66 1.22 2.18
CA GLU A 43 20.91 0.48 2.04
C GLU A 43 20.81 -0.93 2.66
N ARG A 44 20.26 -1.04 3.86
CA ARG A 44 20.02 -2.33 4.54
C ARG A 44 19.12 -3.24 3.71
N LEU A 45 18.00 -2.71 3.18
CA LEU A 45 17.09 -3.47 2.33
C LEU A 45 17.73 -3.88 1.01
N GLN A 46 18.59 -3.04 0.41
CA GLN A 46 19.35 -3.41 -0.78
C GLN A 46 20.35 -4.54 -0.49
N GLY A 47 21.01 -4.51 0.67
CA GLY A 47 21.85 -5.61 1.14
C GLY A 47 21.06 -6.93 1.26
N TRP A 48 19.91 -6.88 1.93
CA TRP A 48 19.03 -8.06 2.07
C TRP A 48 18.52 -8.58 0.72
N LEU A 49 18.18 -7.69 -0.21
CA LEU A 49 17.75 -8.07 -1.55
C LEU A 49 18.87 -8.78 -2.31
N LYS A 50 20.11 -8.30 -2.19
CA LYS A 50 21.29 -8.93 -2.79
C LYS A 50 21.49 -10.34 -2.21
N GLU A 51 21.53 -10.46 -0.88
CA GLU A 51 21.66 -11.76 -0.20
C GLU A 51 20.57 -12.75 -0.62
N ALA A 52 19.32 -12.30 -0.65
CA ALA A 52 18.18 -13.15 -1.01
C ALA A 52 18.25 -13.61 -2.47
N ARG A 53 18.68 -12.74 -3.40
CA ARG A 53 18.88 -13.11 -4.81
C ARG A 53 20.00 -14.11 -5.00
N GLU A 54 21.12 -13.95 -4.28
CA GLU A 54 22.23 -14.91 -4.31
C GLU A 54 21.80 -16.27 -3.76
N GLU A 55 21.03 -16.29 -2.66
CA GLU A 55 20.47 -17.53 -2.11
C GLU A 55 19.45 -18.16 -3.06
N PHE A 56 18.58 -17.36 -3.68
CA PHE A 56 17.62 -17.87 -4.66
C PHE A 56 18.34 -18.50 -5.85
N ALA A 57 19.37 -17.85 -6.39
CA ALA A 57 20.16 -18.38 -7.49
C ALA A 57 20.82 -19.73 -7.14
N ARG A 58 21.27 -19.91 -5.89
CA ARG A 58 21.79 -21.21 -5.42
C ARG A 58 20.71 -22.30 -5.36
N LEU A 59 19.50 -21.94 -4.94
CA LEU A 59 18.37 -22.88 -4.83
C LEU A 59 17.66 -23.13 -6.17
N ASP A 60 17.82 -22.24 -7.15
CA ASP A 60 17.23 -22.37 -8.49
C ASP A 60 18.14 -23.14 -9.46
N ASP A 61 19.39 -23.40 -9.07
CA ASP A 61 20.33 -24.21 -9.86
C ASP A 61 19.77 -25.62 -10.10
N PRO A 62 19.77 -26.14 -11.34
CA PRO A 62 19.23 -27.46 -11.66
C PRO A 62 19.86 -28.63 -10.88
N THR A 63 21.06 -28.44 -10.32
CA THR A 63 21.77 -29.46 -9.53
C THR A 63 21.53 -29.31 -8.02
N ALA A 64 20.84 -28.27 -7.57
CA ALA A 64 20.66 -27.98 -6.15
C ALA A 64 19.92 -29.10 -5.39
N GLU A 65 18.87 -29.67 -5.99
CA GLU A 65 18.08 -30.75 -5.39
C GLU A 65 18.90 -32.05 -5.25
N SER A 66 19.82 -32.31 -6.18
CA SER A 66 20.73 -33.46 -6.10
C SER A 66 21.81 -33.34 -5.03
N LYS A 67 21.99 -32.14 -4.45
CA LYS A 67 22.99 -31.81 -3.43
C LYS A 67 22.37 -31.69 -2.02
N LEU A 68 21.11 -32.11 -1.87
CA LEU A 68 20.44 -32.06 -0.57
C LEU A 68 21.13 -33.00 0.44
N PRO A 69 21.28 -32.56 1.71
CA PRO A 69 21.70 -33.47 2.77
C PRO A 69 20.76 -34.66 2.89
N GLU A 70 21.31 -35.81 3.32
CA GLU A 70 20.51 -37.00 3.62
C GLU A 70 19.39 -36.65 4.61
N GLY A 71 18.18 -37.12 4.33
CA GLY A 71 17.01 -36.85 5.16
C GLY A 71 16.29 -35.53 4.88
N ILE A 72 16.77 -34.67 3.96
CA ILE A 72 16.01 -33.51 3.47
C ILE A 72 15.17 -33.91 2.26
N GLY A 73 13.85 -33.71 2.35
CA GLY A 73 12.92 -34.04 1.26
C GLY A 73 12.73 -32.91 0.24
N PRO A 74 12.16 -33.22 -0.95
CA PRO A 74 11.85 -32.24 -1.99
C PRO A 74 10.85 -31.17 -1.52
N THR A 75 9.93 -31.52 -0.62
CA THR A 75 8.98 -30.57 -0.03
C THR A 75 9.67 -29.51 0.81
N GLU A 76 10.59 -29.91 1.70
CA GLU A 76 11.36 -28.97 2.53
C GLU A 76 12.17 -28.02 1.64
N PHE A 77 12.81 -28.56 0.61
CA PHE A 77 13.56 -27.76 -0.37
C PHE A 77 12.68 -26.73 -1.09
N ALA A 78 11.50 -27.14 -1.57
CA ALA A 78 10.55 -26.24 -2.23
C ALA A 78 10.02 -25.14 -1.31
N GLU A 79 9.81 -25.43 -0.02
CA GLU A 79 9.43 -24.45 0.99
C GLU A 79 10.52 -23.40 1.21
N ARG A 80 11.78 -23.82 1.39
CA ARG A 80 12.92 -22.90 1.52
C ARG A 80 13.05 -22.00 0.29
N ARG A 81 12.93 -22.55 -0.92
CA ARG A 81 12.98 -21.77 -2.18
C ARG A 81 11.84 -20.73 -2.24
N ARG A 82 10.63 -21.12 -1.84
CA ARG A 82 9.48 -20.22 -1.77
C ARG A 82 9.71 -19.08 -0.77
N ASP A 83 10.24 -19.36 0.41
CA ASP A 83 10.48 -18.34 1.44
C ASP A 83 11.50 -17.29 0.99
N VAL A 84 12.56 -17.72 0.29
CA VAL A 84 13.54 -16.80 -0.30
C VAL A 84 12.90 -15.96 -1.41
N GLN A 85 12.10 -16.56 -2.29
CA GLN A 85 11.38 -15.82 -3.33
C GLN A 85 10.43 -14.76 -2.73
N GLN A 86 9.69 -15.12 -1.67
CA GLN A 86 8.81 -14.19 -0.96
C GLN A 86 9.58 -13.06 -0.28
N THR A 87 10.79 -13.34 0.21
CA THR A 87 11.68 -12.31 0.75
C THR A 87 12.05 -11.29 -0.33
N ILE A 88 12.45 -11.75 -1.52
CA ILE A 88 12.79 -10.87 -2.67
C ILE A 88 11.61 -9.95 -3.00
N ILE A 89 10.42 -10.52 -3.23
CA ILE A 89 9.21 -9.78 -3.59
C ILE A 89 8.87 -8.74 -2.51
N SER A 90 8.95 -9.14 -1.23
CA SER A 90 8.62 -8.27 -0.11
C SER A 90 9.60 -7.11 0.02
N VAL A 91 10.91 -7.37 -0.07
CA VAL A 91 11.94 -6.34 0.03
C VAL A 91 11.88 -5.35 -1.14
N GLU A 92 11.64 -5.82 -2.37
CA GLU A 92 11.42 -4.94 -3.52
C GLU A 92 10.22 -4.01 -3.32
N ARG A 93 9.13 -4.56 -2.78
CA ARG A 93 7.94 -3.78 -2.46
C ARG A 93 8.20 -2.76 -1.36
N GLN A 94 8.99 -3.10 -0.34
CA GLN A 94 9.40 -2.13 0.69
C GLN A 94 10.21 -0.98 0.08
N LEU A 95 11.21 -1.30 -0.75
CA LEU A 95 12.06 -0.30 -1.41
C LEU A 95 11.22 0.70 -2.24
N LYS A 96 10.22 0.20 -2.97
CA LYS A 96 9.27 1.06 -3.70
C LYS A 96 8.40 1.91 -2.75
N SER A 97 7.93 1.30 -1.66
CA SER A 97 7.00 1.95 -0.73
C SER A 97 7.66 3.07 0.09
N LEU A 98 8.97 3.02 0.31
CA LEU A 98 9.70 4.11 0.99
C LEU A 98 9.51 5.47 0.29
N THR A 99 9.48 5.49 -1.04
CA THR A 99 9.26 6.72 -1.80
C THR A 99 7.82 7.19 -1.70
N THR A 100 6.85 6.27 -1.87
CA THR A 100 5.42 6.63 -1.86
C THR A 100 4.93 7.11 -0.50
N VAL A 101 5.52 6.62 0.59
CA VAL A 101 5.25 7.12 1.95
C VAL A 101 5.74 8.57 2.09
N ALA A 102 6.94 8.89 1.62
CA ALA A 102 7.47 10.25 1.69
C ALA A 102 6.66 11.25 0.85
N GLU A 103 6.22 10.83 -0.35
CA GLU A 103 5.33 11.63 -1.19
C GLU A 103 3.97 11.88 -0.52
N ALA A 104 3.39 10.86 0.11
CA ALA A 104 2.13 11.00 0.84
C ALA A 104 2.26 11.96 2.03
N ALA A 105 3.35 11.87 2.80
CA ALA A 105 3.61 12.76 3.93
C ALA A 105 3.74 14.23 3.49
N GLU A 106 4.46 14.49 2.39
CA GLU A 106 4.57 15.86 1.86
C GLU A 106 3.22 16.38 1.32
N SER A 107 2.40 15.50 0.71
CA SER A 107 1.05 15.84 0.28
C SER A 107 0.14 16.22 1.47
N ALA A 108 0.18 15.42 2.54
CA ALA A 108 -0.57 15.67 3.77
C ALA A 108 -0.16 17.01 4.41
N LYS A 109 1.15 17.28 4.49
CA LYS A 109 1.69 18.54 5.00
C LYS A 109 1.22 19.74 4.18
N LYS A 110 1.23 19.65 2.84
CA LYS A 110 0.73 20.71 1.96
C LYS A 110 -0.76 20.97 2.19
N ALA A 111 -1.57 19.91 2.27
CA ALA A 111 -3.01 20.05 2.54
C ALA A 111 -3.29 20.72 3.90
N ALA A 112 -2.56 20.32 4.95
CA ALA A 112 -2.65 20.95 6.26
C ALA A 112 -2.24 22.44 6.23
N ALA A 113 -1.13 22.76 5.55
CA ALA A 113 -0.66 24.14 5.40
C ALA A 113 -1.66 25.02 4.62
N MET A 114 -2.32 24.49 3.59
CA MET A 114 -3.39 25.19 2.87
C MET A 114 -4.56 25.53 3.80
N LEU A 115 -4.99 24.56 4.62
CA LEU A 115 -6.06 24.77 5.60
C LEU A 115 -5.71 25.86 6.63
N GLU A 116 -4.48 25.83 7.16
CA GLU A 116 -4.02 26.78 8.18
C GLU A 116 -3.82 28.19 7.63
N SER A 117 -3.22 28.30 6.44
CA SER A 117 -2.91 29.59 5.81
C SER A 117 -4.15 30.30 5.25
N TRP A 118 -5.24 29.57 4.97
CA TRP A 118 -6.42 30.15 4.35
C TRP A 118 -7.16 31.15 5.26
N LYS A 119 -7.31 32.38 4.76
CA LYS A 119 -7.93 33.53 5.44
C LYS A 119 -9.34 33.88 4.95
N GLY A 120 -9.90 33.08 4.05
CA GLY A 120 -11.16 33.35 3.40
C GLY A 120 -11.00 33.66 1.91
N PHE A 121 -12.12 33.85 1.23
CA PHE A 121 -12.15 34.30 -0.16
C PHE A 121 -11.82 35.78 -0.28
N VAL A 122 -11.14 36.14 -1.38
CA VAL A 122 -10.82 37.54 -1.72
C VAL A 122 -12.04 38.20 -2.38
N GLU A 123 -12.78 37.46 -3.22
CA GLU A 123 -14.03 37.95 -3.78
C GLU A 123 -15.10 38.08 -2.69
N GLY A 124 -15.79 39.23 -2.70
CA GLY A 124 -16.96 39.47 -1.88
C GLY A 124 -18.21 38.79 -2.46
N PRO A 125 -19.30 38.68 -1.66
CA PRO A 125 -20.58 38.18 -2.14
C PRO A 125 -21.24 39.14 -3.16
N PRO A 126 -22.22 38.68 -3.96
CA PRO A 126 -22.77 37.32 -3.96
C PRO A 126 -21.88 36.30 -4.66
N TYR A 127 -21.88 35.05 -4.17
CA TYR A 127 -21.10 33.96 -4.74
C TYR A 127 -21.91 33.15 -5.76
N SER A 128 -21.32 32.77 -6.89
CA SER A 128 -21.95 31.91 -7.89
C SER A 128 -22.38 30.56 -7.27
N VAL A 129 -23.59 30.10 -7.61
CA VAL A 129 -24.07 28.78 -7.19
C VAL A 129 -23.22 27.64 -7.75
N LEU A 130 -22.63 27.82 -8.94
CA LEU A 130 -21.76 26.81 -9.56
C LEU A 130 -20.46 26.62 -8.78
N TRP A 131 -19.98 27.68 -8.13
CA TRP A 131 -18.82 27.59 -7.25
C TRP A 131 -19.14 26.75 -6.00
N ILE A 132 -20.33 26.92 -5.42
CA ILE A 132 -20.77 26.11 -4.29
C ILE A 132 -20.93 24.65 -4.70
N ASP A 133 -21.47 24.39 -5.89
CA ASP A 133 -21.58 23.03 -6.42
C ASP A 133 -20.20 22.39 -6.66
N ASP A 134 -19.23 23.15 -7.15
CA ASP A 134 -17.84 22.67 -7.28
C ASP A 134 -17.24 22.33 -5.91
N LEU A 135 -17.41 23.19 -4.90
CA LEU A 135 -16.95 22.89 -3.54
C LEU A 135 -17.66 21.67 -2.94
N ARG A 136 -18.96 21.47 -3.20
CA ARG A 136 -19.68 20.27 -2.77
C ARG A 136 -19.11 19.02 -3.44
N ASN A 137 -18.83 19.07 -4.74
CA ASN A 137 -18.17 17.98 -5.45
C ASN A 137 -16.78 17.68 -4.85
N GLN A 138 -15.99 18.72 -4.55
CA GLN A 138 -14.68 18.55 -3.90
C GLN A 138 -14.81 17.92 -2.51
N ARG A 139 -15.81 18.31 -1.71
CA ARG A 139 -16.11 17.70 -0.41
C ARG A 139 -16.45 16.22 -0.55
N ASP A 140 -17.28 15.88 -1.53
CA ASP A 140 -17.73 14.50 -1.75
C ASP A 140 -16.54 13.62 -2.18
N VAL A 141 -15.69 14.10 -3.10
CA VAL A 141 -14.42 13.45 -3.47
C VAL A 141 -13.49 13.29 -2.26
N ALA A 142 -13.33 14.31 -1.43
CA ALA A 142 -12.50 14.24 -0.23
C ALA A 142 -13.06 13.23 0.79
N THR A 143 -14.38 13.16 0.91
CA THR A 143 -15.07 12.21 1.79
C THR A 143 -14.86 10.77 1.32
N GLU A 144 -15.02 10.50 0.02
CA GLU A 144 -14.79 9.18 -0.56
C GLU A 144 -13.33 8.73 -0.38
N ARG A 145 -12.37 9.64 -0.62
CA ARG A 145 -10.94 9.37 -0.38
C ARG A 145 -10.66 9.07 1.08
N HIS A 146 -11.22 9.85 2.00
CA HIS A 146 -11.07 9.62 3.43
C HIS A 146 -11.61 8.23 3.83
N ALA A 147 -12.81 7.87 3.39
CA ALA A 147 -13.41 6.56 3.67
C ALA A 147 -12.58 5.40 3.07
N THR A 148 -12.10 5.57 1.84
CA THR A 148 -11.26 4.57 1.15
C THR A 148 -9.93 4.37 1.86
N SER A 149 -9.23 5.46 2.23
CA SER A 149 -7.97 5.39 2.97
C SER A 149 -8.15 4.80 4.37
N ALA A 150 -9.23 5.15 5.09
CA ALA A 150 -9.52 4.58 6.40
C ALA A 150 -9.76 3.06 6.32
N SER A 151 -10.55 2.62 5.33
CA SER A 151 -10.84 1.18 5.13
C SER A 151 -9.59 0.40 4.73
N THR A 152 -8.77 0.98 3.86
CA THR A 152 -7.52 0.36 3.40
C THR A 152 -6.48 0.31 4.52
N LEU A 153 -6.39 1.36 5.35
CA LEU A 153 -5.53 1.37 6.53
C LEU A 153 -5.88 0.21 7.46
N LYS A 154 -7.16 0.05 7.80
CA LYS A 154 -7.62 -1.05 8.65
C LYS A 154 -7.25 -2.41 8.07
N LEU A 155 -7.43 -2.62 6.77
CA LEU A 155 -7.02 -3.85 6.10
C LEU A 155 -5.52 -4.14 6.29
N PHE A 156 -4.65 -3.13 6.14
CA PHE A 156 -3.22 -3.32 6.34
C PHE A 156 -2.84 -3.54 7.80
N GLU A 157 -3.52 -2.90 8.74
CA GLU A 157 -3.33 -3.14 10.18
C GLU A 157 -3.74 -4.56 10.59
N ASP A 158 -4.86 -5.06 10.06
CA ASP A 158 -5.31 -6.44 10.29
C ASP A 158 -4.28 -7.45 9.73
N ARG A 159 -3.75 -7.21 8.52
CA ARG A 159 -2.70 -8.05 7.92
C ARG A 159 -1.37 -7.98 8.67
N LEU A 160 -1.05 -6.82 9.24
CA LEU A 160 0.13 -6.65 10.08
C LEU A 160 0.01 -7.49 11.35
N ASN A 161 -1.16 -7.48 11.99
CA ASN A 161 -1.43 -8.30 13.18
C ASN A 161 -1.35 -9.80 12.87
N GLU A 162 -1.94 -10.25 11.76
CA GLU A 162 -1.84 -11.64 11.30
C GLU A 162 -0.37 -12.05 11.07
N SER A 163 0.40 -11.20 10.40
CA SER A 163 1.82 -11.46 10.13
C SER A 163 2.66 -11.48 11.41
N ALA A 164 2.31 -10.65 12.42
CA ALA A 164 2.97 -10.64 13.71
C ALA A 164 2.72 -11.92 14.52
N GLU A 165 1.51 -12.48 14.46
CA GLU A 165 1.23 -13.79 15.06
C GLU A 165 1.98 -14.91 14.33
N GLU A 166 2.04 -14.86 12.98
CA GLU A 166 2.84 -15.82 12.19
C GLU A 166 4.34 -15.75 12.55
N ALA A 167 4.87 -14.55 12.80
CA ALA A 167 6.26 -14.34 13.18
C ALA A 167 6.61 -15.08 14.48
N LYS A 168 5.75 -15.03 15.50
CA LYS A 168 5.97 -15.74 16.77
C LYS A 168 6.14 -17.25 16.54
N GLY A 169 5.31 -17.84 15.68
CA GLY A 169 5.41 -19.26 15.34
C GLY A 169 6.70 -19.59 14.59
N ALA A 170 7.12 -18.73 13.66
CA ALA A 170 8.37 -18.93 12.91
C ALA A 170 9.62 -18.74 13.78
N ASP A 171 9.61 -17.82 14.73
CA ASP A 171 10.71 -17.63 15.67
C ASP A 171 10.86 -18.81 16.62
N GLU A 172 9.74 -19.36 17.10
CA GLU A 172 9.75 -20.57 17.91
C GLU A 172 10.30 -21.76 17.12
N ALA A 173 9.86 -21.93 15.86
CA ALA A 173 10.39 -22.96 14.97
C ALA A 173 11.91 -22.80 14.75
N TYR A 174 12.38 -21.56 14.54
CA TYR A 174 13.80 -21.26 14.42
C TYR A 174 14.57 -21.58 15.71
N ARG A 175 14.01 -21.23 16.89
CA ARG A 175 14.61 -21.52 18.20
C ARG A 175 14.76 -23.03 18.42
N LEU A 176 13.72 -23.80 18.09
CA LEU A 176 13.74 -25.26 18.19
C LEU A 176 14.76 -25.87 17.23
N ALA A 177 14.78 -25.45 15.96
CA ALA A 177 15.72 -25.95 14.95
C ALA A 177 17.18 -25.59 15.32
N SER A 178 17.42 -24.39 15.85
CA SER A 178 18.72 -23.98 16.37
C SER A 178 19.18 -24.86 17.53
N GLY A 179 18.27 -25.21 18.44
CA GLY A 179 18.55 -26.13 19.55
C GLY A 179 18.88 -27.55 19.09
N VAL A 180 18.21 -28.05 18.04
CA VAL A 180 18.51 -29.36 17.43
C VAL A 180 19.89 -29.35 16.76
N SER A 181 20.19 -28.31 15.97
CA SER A 181 21.49 -28.12 15.32
C SER A 181 22.63 -28.04 16.35
N ALA A 182 22.44 -27.29 17.44
CA ALA A 182 23.43 -27.17 18.51
C ALA A 182 23.70 -28.49 19.26
N ARG A 183 22.68 -29.35 19.41
CA ARG A 183 22.83 -30.68 20.02
C ARG A 183 23.46 -31.71 19.09
N ASN A 184 23.43 -31.47 17.78
CA ASN A 184 23.95 -32.39 16.76
C ASN A 184 24.98 -31.66 15.86
N PRO A 185 26.09 -31.17 16.43
CA PRO A 185 27.09 -30.44 15.66
C PRO A 185 27.67 -31.34 14.55
N GLY A 186 27.64 -30.84 13.32
CA GLY A 186 28.10 -31.57 12.12
C GLY A 186 27.02 -32.35 11.37
N ALA A 187 25.80 -32.47 11.92
CA ALA A 187 24.66 -33.02 11.20
C ALA A 187 24.17 -32.01 10.13
N ALA A 188 24.42 -32.34 8.86
CA ALA A 188 24.14 -31.44 7.73
C ALA A 188 22.65 -31.14 7.56
N ASP A 189 21.78 -32.11 7.86
CA ASP A 189 20.32 -31.96 7.81
C ASP A 189 19.80 -31.03 8.91
N ALA A 190 20.34 -31.13 10.13
CA ALA A 190 19.99 -30.26 11.25
C ALA A 190 20.41 -28.81 10.99
N ALA A 191 21.61 -28.60 10.44
CA ALA A 191 22.08 -27.27 10.02
C ALA A 191 21.19 -26.70 8.90
N TRP A 192 20.84 -27.52 7.91
CA TRP A 192 19.99 -27.12 6.80
C TRP A 192 18.59 -26.67 7.27
N ARG A 193 17.97 -27.41 8.19
CA ARG A 193 16.64 -27.07 8.75
C ARG A 193 16.67 -25.81 9.61
N MET A 194 17.75 -25.59 10.37
CA MET A 194 17.96 -24.34 11.09
C MET A 194 18.02 -23.15 10.14
N ASP A 195 18.77 -23.26 9.04
CA ASP A 195 18.86 -22.21 8.04
C ASP A 195 17.53 -21.97 7.32
N ALA A 196 16.78 -23.03 6.99
CA ALA A 196 15.45 -22.92 6.42
C ALA A 196 14.48 -22.18 7.36
N ALA A 197 14.48 -22.53 8.66
CA ALA A 197 13.65 -21.86 9.65
C ALA A 197 14.04 -20.37 9.82
N ARG A 198 15.33 -20.05 9.74
CA ARG A 198 15.82 -18.67 9.74
C ARG A 198 15.33 -17.88 8.53
N LEU A 199 15.37 -18.48 7.34
CA LEU A 199 14.88 -17.86 6.11
C LEU A 199 13.37 -17.61 6.15
N ARG A 200 12.60 -18.54 6.73
CA ARG A 200 11.17 -18.36 6.97
C ARG A 200 10.87 -17.16 7.87
N SER A 201 11.55 -17.06 9.02
CA SER A 201 11.41 -15.91 9.94
C SER A 201 11.78 -14.58 9.25
N ARG A 202 12.85 -14.56 8.44
CA ARG A 202 13.21 -13.40 7.61
C ARG A 202 12.13 -13.03 6.59
N SER A 203 11.53 -14.02 5.91
CA SER A 203 10.47 -13.81 4.93
C SER A 203 9.22 -13.19 5.57
N ILE A 204 8.80 -13.66 6.74
CA ILE A 204 7.70 -13.06 7.51
C ILE A 204 8.04 -11.64 7.94
N SER A 205 9.26 -11.41 8.44
CA SER A 205 9.72 -10.08 8.82
C SER A 205 9.73 -9.10 7.64
N ALA A 206 10.09 -9.57 6.44
CA ALA A 206 10.00 -8.77 5.23
C ALA A 206 8.53 -8.44 4.85
N ARG A 207 7.60 -9.36 5.04
CA ARG A 207 6.15 -9.11 4.85
C ARG A 207 5.61 -8.09 5.86
N ILE A 208 6.00 -8.21 7.14
CA ILE A 208 5.69 -7.22 8.17
C ILE A 208 6.17 -5.83 7.74
N GLY A 209 7.42 -5.71 7.26
CA GLY A 209 7.97 -4.44 6.76
C GLY A 209 7.14 -3.83 5.62
N VAL A 210 6.61 -4.65 4.70
CA VAL A 210 5.70 -4.19 3.65
C VAL A 210 4.42 -3.59 4.25
N PHE A 211 3.73 -4.32 5.13
CA PHE A 211 2.46 -3.86 5.67
C PHE A 211 2.63 -2.64 6.58
N THR A 212 3.74 -2.54 7.30
CA THR A 212 4.10 -1.33 8.07
C THR A 212 4.21 -0.10 7.16
N LEU A 213 4.94 -0.19 6.03
CA LEU A 213 5.08 0.92 5.09
C LEU A 213 3.76 1.28 4.41
N LEU A 214 2.96 0.29 4.03
CA LEU A 214 1.65 0.53 3.41
C LEU A 214 0.65 1.15 4.39
N ALA A 215 0.65 0.72 5.66
CA ALA A 215 -0.15 1.34 6.70
C ALA A 215 0.30 2.79 6.95
N ALA A 216 1.61 3.04 7.02
CA ALA A 216 2.14 4.40 7.14
C ALA A 216 1.69 5.29 5.97
N GLN A 217 1.78 4.81 4.73
CA GLN A 217 1.29 5.54 3.56
C GLN A 217 -0.20 5.87 3.68
N GLN A 218 -1.04 4.91 4.08
CA GLN A 218 -2.48 5.15 4.19
C GLN A 218 -2.84 6.11 5.33
N ARG A 219 -2.06 6.14 6.43
CA ARG A 219 -2.24 7.16 7.48
C ARG A 219 -2.00 8.57 6.95
N GLU A 220 -0.95 8.75 6.14
CA GLU A 220 -0.67 10.05 5.51
C GLU A 220 -1.76 10.45 4.50
N LEU A 221 -2.22 9.51 3.67
CA LEU A 221 -3.34 9.78 2.74
C LEU A 221 -4.65 10.10 3.48
N LEU A 222 -4.92 9.43 4.60
CA LEU A 222 -6.05 9.72 5.45
C LEU A 222 -5.94 11.13 6.06
N ALA A 223 -4.76 11.51 6.54
CA ALA A 223 -4.48 12.85 7.07
C ALA A 223 -4.62 13.95 5.99
N GLU A 224 -4.16 13.68 4.76
CA GLU A 224 -4.35 14.56 3.61
C GLU A 224 -5.85 14.75 3.33
N ALA A 225 -6.59 13.65 3.17
CA ALA A 225 -8.01 13.69 2.85
C ALA A 225 -8.81 14.41 3.96
N GLY A 226 -8.47 14.17 5.23
CA GLY A 226 -9.06 14.87 6.37
C GLY A 226 -8.79 16.37 6.34
N SER A 227 -7.56 16.79 6.04
CA SER A 227 -7.21 18.22 5.90
C SER A 227 -7.95 18.88 4.76
N ARG A 228 -8.07 18.20 3.61
CA ARG A 228 -8.86 18.69 2.45
C ARG A 228 -10.34 18.80 2.77
N LEU A 229 -10.91 17.79 3.44
CA LEU A 229 -12.31 17.80 3.82
C LEU A 229 -12.61 18.97 4.76
N ALA A 230 -11.76 19.18 5.78
CA ALA A 230 -11.87 20.32 6.68
C ALA A 230 -11.73 21.66 5.95
N PHE A 231 -10.81 21.75 4.98
CA PHE A 231 -10.61 22.95 4.17
C PHE A 231 -11.85 23.32 3.36
N VAL A 232 -12.40 22.36 2.61
CA VAL A 232 -13.60 22.58 1.80
C VAL A 232 -14.83 22.86 2.67
N ALA A 233 -14.96 22.18 3.81
CA ALA A 233 -16.03 22.48 4.77
C ALA A 233 -15.94 23.92 5.30
N LYS A 234 -14.74 24.40 5.60
CA LYS A 234 -14.48 25.78 6.04
C LYS A 234 -14.84 26.79 4.93
N GLN A 235 -14.54 26.47 3.67
CA GLN A 235 -14.91 27.27 2.50
C GLN A 235 -16.44 27.34 2.31
N LEU A 236 -17.12 26.20 2.31
CA LEU A 236 -18.58 26.12 2.17
C LEU A 236 -19.29 26.91 3.28
N ALA A 237 -18.86 26.77 4.53
CA ALA A 237 -19.43 27.48 5.67
C ALA A 237 -19.38 29.02 5.52
N GLN A 238 -18.41 29.56 4.77
CA GLN A 238 -18.30 31.00 4.52
C GLN A 238 -19.30 31.50 3.45
N ILE A 239 -19.56 30.70 2.42
CA ILE A 239 -20.23 31.19 1.20
C ILE A 239 -21.64 30.64 0.98
N GLU A 240 -22.01 29.53 1.61
CA GLU A 240 -23.25 28.80 1.31
C GLU A 240 -24.51 29.64 1.52
N SER A 241 -24.55 30.49 2.55
CA SER A 241 -25.69 31.38 2.82
C SER A 241 -25.73 32.65 1.95
N ARG A 242 -24.73 32.85 1.07
CA ARG A 242 -24.57 34.03 0.21
C ARG A 242 -24.47 33.66 -1.28
N ALA A 243 -25.00 32.48 -1.61
CA ALA A 243 -25.12 31.96 -2.95
C ALA A 243 -26.12 32.77 -3.79
N PHE A 244 -25.83 32.96 -5.07
CA PHE A 244 -26.74 33.53 -6.05
C PHE A 244 -26.58 32.82 -7.40
N LEU A 245 -27.70 32.56 -8.07
CA LEU A 245 -27.72 32.02 -9.43
C LEU A 245 -27.78 33.20 -10.40
N SER A 246 -26.66 33.47 -11.08
CA SER A 246 -26.55 34.55 -12.07
C SER A 246 -26.94 34.10 -13.48
N ASP A 247 -27.14 35.06 -14.38
CA ASP A 247 -27.36 34.76 -15.81
C ASP A 247 -26.14 34.11 -16.48
N ASP A 248 -24.94 34.44 -16.00
CA ASP A 248 -23.70 33.78 -16.43
C ASP A 248 -23.69 32.31 -16.01
N ASP A 249 -24.12 32.01 -14.78
CA ASP A 249 -24.27 30.62 -14.32
C ASP A 249 -25.27 29.85 -15.19
N LEU A 250 -26.43 30.44 -15.51
CA LEU A 250 -27.42 29.84 -16.39
C LEU A 250 -26.84 29.56 -17.79
N THR A 251 -26.05 30.50 -18.32
CA THR A 251 -25.37 30.35 -19.61
C THR A 251 -24.37 29.20 -19.57
N GLN A 252 -23.58 29.10 -18.50
CA GLN A 252 -22.63 28.01 -18.30
C GLN A 252 -23.31 26.65 -18.14
N VAL A 253 -24.41 26.58 -17.38
CA VAL A 253 -25.22 25.35 -17.23
C VAL A 253 -25.77 24.91 -18.59
N ARG A 254 -26.36 25.83 -19.36
CA ARG A 254 -26.88 25.52 -20.71
C ARG A 254 -25.79 25.00 -21.63
N LYS A 255 -24.62 25.66 -21.65
CA LYS A 255 -23.47 25.23 -22.44
C LYS A 255 -22.99 23.83 -22.03
N SER A 256 -22.81 23.58 -20.73
CA SER A 256 -22.36 22.27 -20.23
C SER A 256 -23.37 21.16 -20.51
N THR A 257 -24.67 21.47 -20.49
CA THR A 257 -25.76 20.54 -20.78
C THR A 257 -25.77 20.18 -22.26
N ALA A 258 -25.63 21.17 -23.15
CA ALA A 258 -25.53 20.94 -24.59
C ALA A 258 -24.32 20.05 -24.95
N ILE A 259 -23.16 20.30 -24.32
CA ILE A 259 -21.96 19.46 -24.52
C ILE A 259 -22.21 18.02 -24.06
N ARG A 260 -22.78 17.83 -22.85
CA ARG A 260 -23.09 16.50 -22.32
C ARG A 260 -24.11 15.76 -23.19
N GLN A 261 -25.15 16.44 -23.66
CA GLN A 261 -26.15 15.88 -24.57
C GLN A 261 -25.52 15.41 -25.88
N ALA A 262 -24.65 16.22 -26.48
CA ALA A 262 -23.95 15.86 -27.71
C ALA A 262 -23.04 14.62 -27.50
N ALA A 263 -22.31 14.57 -26.37
CA ALA A 263 -21.47 13.43 -26.02
C ALA A 263 -22.28 12.13 -25.83
N LEU A 264 -23.37 12.17 -25.06
CA LEU A 264 -24.25 11.02 -24.84
C LEU A 264 -24.92 10.54 -26.13
N THR A 265 -25.32 11.47 -27.00
CA THR A 265 -25.88 11.13 -28.32
C THR A 265 -24.85 10.37 -29.16
N LYS A 266 -23.61 10.88 -29.21
CA LYS A 266 -22.50 10.22 -29.91
C LYS A 266 -22.20 8.82 -29.34
N GLU A 267 -22.14 8.69 -28.02
CA GLU A 267 -21.93 7.38 -27.36
C GLU A 267 -23.07 6.40 -27.69
N GLY A 268 -24.32 6.86 -27.67
CA GLY A 268 -25.48 6.06 -28.05
C GLY A 268 -25.43 5.59 -29.50
N GLU A 269 -24.98 6.44 -30.43
CA GLU A 269 -24.76 6.05 -31.83
C GLU A 269 -23.63 5.02 -31.98
N GLU A 270 -22.52 5.20 -31.27
CA GLU A 270 -21.40 4.25 -31.27
C GLU A 270 -21.81 2.88 -30.71
N LEU A 271 -22.54 2.85 -29.59
CA LEU A 271 -23.08 1.62 -29.02
C LEU A 271 -24.06 0.93 -29.98
N ARG A 272 -24.96 1.69 -30.62
CA ARG A 272 -25.89 1.14 -31.62
C ARG A 272 -25.15 0.55 -32.83
N LYS A 273 -24.09 1.19 -33.30
CA LYS A 273 -23.23 0.64 -34.38
C LYS A 273 -22.57 -0.67 -33.96
N ARG A 274 -21.98 -0.73 -32.76
CA ARG A 274 -21.36 -1.96 -32.22
C ARG A 274 -22.38 -3.09 -32.08
N TYR A 275 -23.56 -2.79 -31.56
CA TYR A 275 -24.64 -3.75 -31.43
C TYR A 275 -25.10 -4.32 -32.79
N ASN A 276 -25.33 -3.45 -33.78
CA ASN A 276 -25.72 -3.89 -35.13
C ASN A 276 -24.63 -4.71 -35.81
N ALA A 277 -23.36 -4.33 -35.65
CA ALA A 277 -22.23 -5.10 -36.17
C ALA A 277 -22.19 -6.50 -35.56
N ALA A 278 -22.33 -6.62 -34.23
CA ALA A 278 -22.37 -7.90 -33.52
C ALA A 278 -23.54 -8.79 -33.98
N LEU A 279 -24.74 -8.22 -34.13
CA LEU A 279 -25.90 -8.93 -34.68
C LEU A 279 -25.66 -9.43 -36.10
N SER A 280 -25.04 -8.60 -36.96
CA SER A 280 -24.74 -8.98 -38.33
C SER A 280 -23.71 -10.11 -38.41
N SER A 281 -22.68 -10.09 -37.54
CA SER A 281 -21.70 -11.16 -37.44
C SER A 281 -22.34 -12.46 -36.94
N ARG A 282 -23.24 -12.38 -35.96
CA ARG A 282 -23.96 -13.55 -35.45
C ARG A 282 -24.84 -14.19 -36.53
N ARG A 283 -25.60 -13.38 -37.28
CA ARG A 283 -26.42 -13.88 -38.41
C ARG A 283 -25.58 -14.54 -39.49
N LYS A 284 -24.38 -14.02 -39.80
CA LYS A 284 -23.46 -14.65 -40.76
C LYS A 284 -22.97 -16.02 -40.30
N LEU A 285 -22.61 -16.14 -39.02
CA LEU A 285 -22.20 -17.42 -38.41
C LEU A 285 -23.36 -18.43 -38.40
N GLU A 286 -24.57 -17.98 -38.06
CA GLU A 286 -25.78 -18.81 -38.07
C GLU A 286 -26.10 -19.30 -39.50
N SER A 287 -25.99 -18.45 -40.53
CA SER A 287 -26.22 -18.86 -41.92
C SER A 287 -25.18 -19.87 -42.44
N GLN A 288 -23.91 -19.72 -42.05
CA GLN A 288 -22.84 -20.63 -42.45
C GLN A 288 -22.97 -22.02 -41.82
N SER A 289 -23.62 -22.12 -40.66
CA SER A 289 -23.89 -23.39 -39.96
C SER A 289 -25.07 -24.18 -40.53
N THR A 290 -25.91 -23.58 -41.39
CA THR A 290 -27.09 -24.24 -42.00
C THR A 290 -26.85 -24.75 -43.41
N ASP A 291 -25.72 -24.42 -44.03
CA ASP A 291 -25.33 -24.88 -45.37
C ASP A 291 -24.33 -26.07 -45.33
N GLU A 292 -24.07 -26.64 -44.16
CA GLU A 292 -23.38 -27.93 -43.93
C GLU A 292 -24.38 -29.05 -43.61
#